data_AF-A0A7S3TXH2-F1
#
_entry.id   AF-A0A7S3TXH2-F1
#
_cell.length_a   1.000
_cell.length_b   1.000
_cell.length_c   1.000
_cell.angle_alpha   90.00
_cell.angle_beta   90.00
_cell.angle_gamma   90.00
#
_symmetry.space_group_name_H-M   'P 1'
#
loop_
_entity.id
_entity.type
_entity.pdbx_description
1 polymer ?
#
loop_
_entity_poly.entity_id
_entity_poly.type
_entity_poly.pdbx_seq_one_letter_code
_entity_poly.pdbx_strand_id
1 'polypeptide(L)'
;LRTIRTIRVLHVMRFANDLQMLVSCLLRSSKAFMWSLGLIVVVLYVVGVYFTQLTTITRIQSNDPLKLPKLQQWYGNVPIAVFSLFQGLTGGVDWNDIVRPMMDHISPWMGLWFFLYTAFALLMVMNVVAATFVESAIERAGKVRELQKLRQASRLFKSLDRDHSGYISLEELDSHLESI
;
A
#
# COMPACT_ATOMS: atom_id res chain seq x y z
N LEU A 1 -0.42 31.01 -15.56
CA LEU A 1 -0.74 30.32 -16.84
C LEU A 1 -0.53 28.80 -16.79
N ARG A 2 0.61 28.26 -16.28
CA ARG A 2 0.78 26.79 -16.09
C ARG A 2 -0.21 26.18 -15.08
N THR A 3 -0.43 26.85 -13.95
CA THR A 3 -1.40 26.47 -12.90
C THR A 3 -2.86 26.50 -13.36
N ILE A 4 -3.24 27.48 -14.17
CA ILE A 4 -4.60 27.58 -14.76
C ILE A 4 -4.86 26.40 -15.72
N ARG A 5 -3.83 25.91 -16.41
CA ARG A 5 -3.94 24.71 -17.27
C ARG A 5 -4.19 23.45 -16.44
N THR A 6 -3.51 23.33 -15.29
CA THR A 6 -3.73 22.23 -14.31
C THR A 6 -5.14 22.28 -13.71
N ILE A 7 -5.62 23.46 -13.34
CA ILE A 7 -6.98 23.68 -12.82
C ILE A 7 -8.04 23.38 -13.90
N ARG A 8 -7.77 23.72 -15.17
CA ARG A 8 -8.68 23.42 -16.29
C ARG A 8 -8.78 21.92 -16.57
N VAL A 9 -7.69 21.15 -16.41
CA VAL A 9 -7.72 19.67 -16.49
C VAL A 9 -8.57 19.08 -15.36
N LEU A 10 -8.44 19.59 -14.13
CA LEU A 10 -9.29 19.20 -13.00
C LEU A 10 -10.76 19.56 -13.23
N HIS A 11 -11.04 20.68 -13.89
CA HIS A 11 -12.42 21.08 -14.23
C HIS A 11 -13.04 20.21 -15.34
N VAL A 12 -12.23 19.65 -16.25
CA VAL A 12 -12.68 18.65 -17.25
C VAL A 12 -12.94 17.28 -16.61
N MET A 13 -12.27 16.94 -15.50
CA MET A 13 -12.62 15.76 -14.68
C MET A 13 -14.00 15.85 -14.01
N ARG A 14 -14.71 16.99 -14.11
CA ARG A 14 -16.10 17.13 -13.66
C ARG A 14 -17.09 16.31 -14.51
N PHE A 15 -16.68 15.84 -15.69
CA PHE A 15 -17.42 14.85 -16.49
C PHE A 15 -17.10 13.39 -16.12
N ALA A 16 -16.27 13.17 -15.11
CA ALA A 16 -15.64 11.89 -14.82
C ALA A 16 -16.02 11.37 -13.43
N ASN A 17 -17.30 11.11 -13.18
CA ASN A 17 -17.76 10.48 -11.93
C ASN A 17 -16.96 9.20 -11.63
N ASP A 18 -16.66 8.40 -12.66
CA ASP A 18 -15.86 7.18 -12.51
C ASP A 18 -14.39 7.48 -12.15
N LEU A 19 -13.80 8.54 -12.72
CA LEU A 19 -12.44 8.95 -12.37
C LEU A 19 -12.37 9.54 -10.96
N GLN A 20 -13.38 10.33 -10.56
CA GLN A 20 -13.50 10.83 -9.19
C GLN A 20 -13.67 9.68 -8.21
N MET A 21 -14.42 8.64 -8.57
CA MET A 21 -14.54 7.42 -7.76
C MET A 21 -13.19 6.71 -7.63
N LEU A 22 -12.45 6.52 -8.73
CA LEU A 22 -11.11 5.92 -8.72
C LEU A 22 -10.10 6.73 -7.90
N VAL A 23 -10.06 8.06 -8.09
CA VAL A 23 -9.19 8.96 -7.33
C VAL A 23 -9.57 8.98 -5.84
N SER A 24 -10.86 8.93 -5.51
CA SER A 24 -11.32 8.83 -4.12
C SER A 24 -10.87 7.53 -3.46
N CYS A 25 -10.89 6.41 -4.19
CA CYS A 25 -10.35 5.13 -3.73
C CYS A 25 -8.83 5.21 -3.50
N LEU A 26 -8.08 5.80 -4.44
CA LEU A 26 -6.63 6.00 -4.30
C LEU A 26 -6.29 6.87 -3.10
N LEU A 27 -6.95 8.01 -2.94
CA LEU A 27 -6.74 8.93 -1.83
C LEU A 27 -7.10 8.31 -0.48
N ARG A 28 -8.13 7.45 -0.40
CA ARG A 28 -8.44 6.70 0.83
C ARG A 28 -7.31 5.73 1.19
N SER A 29 -6.74 5.01 0.22
CA SER A 29 -5.61 4.10 0.46
C SER A 29 -4.25 4.81 0.67
N SER A 30 -4.17 6.11 0.34
CA SER A 30 -2.89 6.86 0.33
C SER A 30 -2.18 6.90 1.69
N LYS A 31 -2.94 6.98 2.79
CA LYS A 31 -2.35 7.02 4.15
C LYS A 31 -1.65 5.71 4.48
N ALA A 32 -2.31 4.57 4.25
CA ALA A 32 -1.73 3.24 4.46
C ALA A 32 -0.53 3.02 3.53
N PHE A 33 -0.66 3.42 2.26
CA PHE A 33 0.42 3.36 1.29
C PHE A 33 1.65 4.19 1.69
N MET A 34 1.46 5.40 2.24
CA MET A 34 2.57 6.24 2.70
C MET A 34 3.34 5.66 3.88
N TRP A 35 2.65 5.09 4.88
CA TRP A 35 3.32 4.39 5.97
C TRP A 35 4.11 3.19 5.48
N SER A 36 3.58 2.50 4.48
CA SER A 36 4.21 1.32 3.88
C SER A 36 5.45 1.68 3.07
N LEU A 37 5.37 2.76 2.29
CA LEU A 37 6.54 3.31 1.60
C LEU A 37 7.63 3.72 2.60
N GLY A 38 7.24 4.38 3.71
CA GLY A 38 8.16 4.70 4.79
C GLY A 38 8.84 3.46 5.38
N LEU A 39 8.07 2.40 5.64
CA LEU A 39 8.59 1.13 6.14
C LEU A 39 9.59 0.49 5.16
N ILE A 40 9.29 0.52 3.85
CA ILE A 40 10.21 0.05 2.80
C ILE A 40 11.50 0.86 2.81
N VAL A 41 11.42 2.19 2.91
CA VAL A 41 12.61 3.06 2.98
C VAL A 41 13.47 2.71 4.20
N VAL A 42 12.85 2.44 5.35
CA VAL A 42 13.58 2.00 6.56
C VAL A 42 14.28 0.66 6.33
N VAL A 43 13.60 -0.32 5.73
CA VAL A 43 14.20 -1.62 5.41
C VAL A 43 15.37 -1.47 4.44
N LEU A 44 15.18 -0.70 3.36
CA LEU A 44 16.24 -0.42 2.39
C LEU A 44 17.43 0.27 3.04
N TYR A 45 17.20 1.20 3.97
CA TYR A 45 18.25 1.86 4.72
C TYR A 45 19.04 0.89 5.60
N VAL A 46 18.36 0.05 6.39
CA VAL A 46 19.01 -0.93 7.27
C VAL A 46 19.84 -1.94 6.47
N VAL A 47 19.27 -2.50 5.40
CA VAL A 47 19.98 -3.45 4.52
C VAL A 47 21.12 -2.75 3.77
N GLY A 48 20.90 -1.52 3.31
CA GLY A 48 21.92 -0.70 2.64
C GLY A 48 23.12 -0.43 3.54
N VAL A 49 22.89 -0.05 4.81
CA VAL A 49 23.96 0.12 5.81
C VAL A 49 24.73 -1.19 6.00
N TYR A 50 24.02 -2.30 6.21
CA TYR A 50 24.64 -3.61 6.42
C TYR A 50 25.53 -4.01 5.23
N PHE A 51 25.03 -3.91 4.01
CA PHE A 51 25.80 -4.25 2.81
C PHE A 51 26.97 -3.30 2.58
N THR A 52 26.81 -1.98 2.75
CA THR A 52 27.92 -1.02 2.67
C THR A 52 29.01 -1.32 3.70
N GLN A 53 28.65 -1.73 4.92
CA GLN A 53 29.65 -2.10 5.93
C GLN A 53 30.44 -3.35 5.49
N LEU A 54 29.75 -4.38 4.99
CA LEU A 54 30.40 -5.61 4.51
C LEU A 54 31.31 -5.37 3.31
N THR A 55 30.86 -4.59 2.33
CA THR A 55 31.68 -4.24 1.17
C THR A 55 32.88 -3.40 1.58
N THR A 56 32.73 -2.50 2.55
CA THR A 56 33.82 -1.67 3.07
C THR A 56 34.87 -2.53 3.79
N ILE A 57 34.46 -3.44 4.67
CA ILE A 57 35.37 -4.36 5.37
C ILE A 57 36.15 -5.22 4.36
N THR A 58 35.44 -5.80 3.38
CA THR A 58 36.05 -6.65 2.34
C THR A 58 37.07 -5.86 1.52
N ARG A 59 36.78 -4.59 1.18
CA ARG A 59 37.71 -3.74 0.43
C ARG A 59 38.94 -3.35 1.24
N ILE A 60 38.81 -3.10 2.55
CA ILE A 60 39.94 -2.77 3.43
C ILE A 60 40.85 -3.99 3.64
N GLN A 61 40.27 -5.19 3.72
CA GLN A 61 41.02 -6.44 3.89
C GLN A 61 41.64 -6.96 2.60
N SER A 62 41.18 -6.50 1.43
CA SER A 62 41.76 -6.86 0.14
C SER A 62 43.13 -6.22 -0.05
N ASN A 63 44.11 -7.02 -0.46
CA ASN A 63 45.45 -6.53 -0.86
C ASN A 63 45.41 -5.59 -2.08
N ASP A 64 44.29 -5.56 -2.82
CA ASP A 64 44.09 -4.65 -3.94
C ASP A 64 42.63 -4.13 -3.95
N PRO A 65 42.36 -3.02 -3.22
CA PRO A 65 41.02 -2.45 -3.09
C PRO A 65 40.46 -1.90 -4.41
N LEU A 66 41.33 -1.62 -5.39
CA LEU A 66 40.97 -1.11 -6.72
C LEU A 66 40.40 -2.20 -7.63
N LYS A 67 40.59 -3.49 -7.30
CA LYS A 67 40.05 -4.63 -8.05
C LYS A 67 38.56 -4.91 -7.84
N LEU A 68 37.87 -4.15 -6.99
CA LEU A 68 36.45 -4.37 -6.66
C LEU A 68 35.54 -3.21 -7.14
N PRO A 69 35.63 -2.74 -8.41
CA PRO A 69 34.91 -1.56 -8.87
C PRO A 69 33.40 -1.75 -8.82
N LYS A 70 32.90 -2.97 -9.04
CA LYS A 70 31.47 -3.28 -8.98
C LYS A 70 30.89 -3.18 -7.57
N LEU A 71 31.63 -3.62 -6.54
CA LEU A 71 31.20 -3.45 -5.15
C LEU A 71 31.16 -1.97 -4.77
N GLN A 72 32.11 -1.17 -5.25
CA GLN A 72 32.12 0.27 -5.01
C GLN A 72 30.99 0.99 -5.77
N GLN A 73 30.70 0.55 -7.00
CA GLN A 73 29.62 1.11 -7.81
C GLN A 73 28.26 0.96 -7.13
N TRP A 74 27.95 -0.23 -6.59
CA TRP A 74 26.64 -0.52 -6.00
C TRP A 74 26.56 -0.24 -4.50
N TYR A 75 27.68 -0.32 -3.77
CA TYR A 75 27.70 -0.26 -2.30
C TYR A 75 28.78 0.66 -1.73
N GLY A 76 29.30 1.60 -2.53
CA GLY A 76 30.41 2.48 -2.11
C GLY A 76 30.07 3.43 -0.96
N ASN A 77 28.80 3.80 -0.80
CA ASN A 77 28.28 4.50 0.37
C ASN A 77 26.80 4.13 0.58
N VAL A 78 26.25 4.52 1.74
CA VAL A 78 24.88 4.13 2.14
C VAL A 78 23.81 4.65 1.17
N PRO A 79 23.79 5.94 0.76
CA PRO A 79 22.79 6.41 -0.22
C PRO A 79 22.81 5.64 -1.55
N ILE A 80 24.00 5.34 -2.07
CA ILE A 80 24.15 4.56 -3.30
C ILE A 80 23.64 3.12 -3.09
N ALA A 81 23.96 2.50 -1.96
CA ALA A 81 23.46 1.16 -1.63
C ALA A 81 21.93 1.12 -1.54
N VAL A 82 21.32 2.08 -0.84
CA VAL A 82 19.86 2.21 -0.74
C VAL A 82 19.23 2.38 -2.12
N PHE A 83 19.81 3.23 -2.97
CA PHE A 83 19.32 3.43 -4.33
C PHE A 83 19.46 2.16 -5.18
N SER A 84 20.58 1.45 -5.06
CA SER A 84 20.84 0.20 -5.79
C SER A 84 19.85 -0.89 -5.38
N LEU A 85 19.60 -1.05 -4.07
CA LEU A 85 18.59 -1.97 -3.55
C LEU A 85 17.17 -1.60 -3.99
N PHE A 86 16.87 -0.30 -4.09
CA PHE A 86 15.60 0.16 -4.65
C PHE A 86 15.49 -0.17 -6.14
N GLN A 87 16.54 0.03 -6.93
CA GLN A 87 16.57 -0.34 -8.36
C GLN A 87 16.38 -1.85 -8.55
N GLY A 88 17.05 -2.68 -7.74
CA GLY A 88 16.86 -4.14 -7.77
C GLY A 88 15.45 -4.57 -7.39
N LEU A 89 14.88 -3.96 -6.34
CA LEU A 89 13.52 -4.25 -5.87
C LEU A 89 12.44 -3.86 -6.90
N THR A 90 12.65 -2.74 -7.60
CA THR A 90 11.68 -2.20 -8.58
C THR A 90 11.92 -2.69 -10.01
N GLY A 91 12.97 -3.47 -10.25
CA GLY A 91 13.34 -3.94 -11.58
C GLY A 91 13.96 -2.86 -12.49
N GLY A 92 14.46 -1.77 -11.91
CA GLY A 92 15.18 -0.72 -12.64
C GLY A 92 16.54 -1.18 -13.17
N VAL A 93 17.14 -2.19 -12.52
CA VAL A 93 18.32 -2.94 -13.00
C VAL A 93 18.13 -4.41 -12.65
N ASP A 94 18.86 -5.30 -13.33
CA ASP A 94 18.84 -6.72 -12.97
C ASP A 94 19.40 -6.89 -11.54
N TRP A 95 18.62 -7.52 -10.67
CA TRP A 95 19.03 -7.81 -9.30
C TRP A 95 20.30 -8.68 -9.26
N ASN A 96 20.53 -9.50 -10.30
CA ASN A 96 21.72 -10.30 -10.45
C ASN A 96 22.98 -9.42 -10.56
N ASP A 97 22.93 -8.31 -11.29
CA ASP A 97 24.08 -7.39 -11.44
C ASP A 97 24.49 -6.74 -10.12
N ILE A 98 23.52 -6.58 -9.22
CA ILE A 98 23.73 -5.99 -7.89
C ILE A 98 24.27 -7.04 -6.89
N VAL A 99 23.77 -8.28 -6.93
CA VAL A 99 24.14 -9.32 -5.94
C VAL A 99 25.37 -10.12 -6.33
N ARG A 100 25.61 -10.34 -7.63
CA ARG A 100 26.72 -11.15 -8.14
C ARG A 100 28.09 -10.70 -7.61
N PRO A 101 28.43 -9.40 -7.56
CA PRO A 101 29.69 -8.94 -6.98
C PRO A 101 29.83 -9.28 -5.49
N MET A 102 28.73 -9.30 -4.73
CA MET A 102 28.76 -9.70 -3.32
C MET A 102 28.96 -11.21 -3.16
N MET A 103 28.36 -12.01 -4.04
CA MET A 103 28.53 -13.46 -4.04
C MET A 103 29.96 -13.88 -4.39
N ASP A 104 30.53 -13.24 -5.41
CA ASP A 104 31.86 -13.60 -5.94
C ASP A 104 33.00 -13.13 -5.01
N HIS A 105 32.82 -12.02 -4.29
CA HIS A 105 33.90 -11.39 -3.51
C HIS A 105 33.73 -11.39 -1.99
N ILE A 106 32.53 -11.66 -1.47
CA ILE A 106 32.27 -11.68 -0.02
C ILE A 106 31.88 -13.08 0.44
N SER A 107 30.75 -13.60 -0.07
CA SER A 107 30.27 -14.94 0.27
C SER A 107 29.13 -15.36 -0.67
N PRO A 108 29.10 -16.61 -1.16
CA PRO A 108 27.98 -17.12 -1.96
C PRO A 108 26.61 -17.00 -1.26
N TRP A 109 26.59 -17.01 0.07
CA TRP A 109 25.37 -16.84 0.87
C TRP A 109 24.73 -15.45 0.76
N MET A 110 25.43 -14.47 0.19
CA MET A 110 24.87 -13.14 -0.08
C MET A 110 23.69 -13.18 -1.04
N GLY A 111 23.65 -14.17 -1.95
CA GLY A 111 22.49 -14.42 -2.80
C GLY A 111 21.23 -14.71 -1.99
N LEU A 112 21.36 -15.55 -0.96
CA LEU A 112 20.24 -15.90 -0.07
C LEU A 112 19.78 -14.69 0.76
N TRP A 113 20.71 -13.90 1.31
CA TRP A 113 20.37 -12.67 2.03
C TRP A 113 19.65 -11.66 1.14
N PHE A 114 20.11 -11.50 -0.11
CA PHE A 114 19.48 -10.60 -1.07
C PHE A 114 18.05 -11.07 -1.42
N PHE A 115 17.88 -12.37 -1.64
CA PHE A 115 16.59 -12.99 -1.90
C PHE A 115 15.62 -12.78 -0.72
N LEU A 116 16.07 -13.03 0.52
CA LEU A 116 15.25 -12.86 1.72
C LEU A 116 14.78 -11.41 1.91
N TYR A 117 15.65 -10.41 1.72
CA TYR A 117 15.22 -9.02 1.82
C TYR A 117 14.19 -8.68 0.73
N THR A 118 14.42 -9.14 -0.51
CA THR A 118 13.54 -8.85 -1.65
C THR A 118 12.17 -9.49 -1.43
N ALA A 119 12.13 -10.76 -1.03
CA ALA A 119 10.90 -11.46 -0.69
C ALA A 119 10.16 -10.77 0.45
N PHE A 120 10.88 -10.37 1.52
CA PHE A 120 10.29 -9.63 2.63
C PHE A 120 9.70 -8.27 2.20
N ALA A 121 10.42 -7.50 1.38
CA ALA A 121 9.95 -6.22 0.87
C ALA A 121 8.71 -6.38 -0.04
N LEU A 122 8.69 -7.41 -0.90
CA LEU A 122 7.52 -7.72 -1.73
C LEU A 122 6.32 -8.15 -0.88
N LEU A 123 6.52 -9.02 0.11
CA LEU A 123 5.46 -9.43 1.04
C LEU A 123 4.92 -8.24 1.83
N MET A 124 5.78 -7.32 2.25
CA MET A 124 5.38 -6.08 2.93
C MET A 124 4.46 -5.23 2.05
N VAL A 125 4.79 -5.02 0.78
CA VAL A 125 3.92 -4.32 -0.17
C VAL A 125 2.59 -5.06 -0.36
N MET A 126 2.65 -6.37 -0.57
CA MET A 126 1.46 -7.19 -0.81
C MET A 126 0.52 -7.21 0.40
N ASN A 127 1.05 -7.26 1.62
CA ASN A 127 0.26 -7.24 2.85
C ASN A 127 -0.52 -5.93 3.00
N VAL A 128 0.06 -4.82 2.57
CA VAL A 128 -0.58 -3.49 2.61
C VAL A 128 -1.69 -3.42 1.57
N VAL A 129 -1.42 -3.88 0.35
CA VAL A 129 -2.43 -3.99 -0.70
C VAL A 129 -3.57 -4.87 -0.21
N ALA A 130 -3.30 -6.06 0.29
CA ALA A 130 -4.30 -6.97 0.85
C ALA A 130 -5.11 -6.31 1.98
N ALA A 131 -4.46 -5.64 2.93
CA ALA A 131 -5.12 -4.94 4.03
C ALA A 131 -6.09 -3.85 3.52
N THR A 132 -5.68 -3.03 2.55
CA THR A 132 -6.55 -1.99 1.97
C THR A 132 -7.74 -2.57 1.19
N PHE A 133 -7.56 -3.72 0.52
CA PHE A 133 -8.66 -4.44 -0.12
C PHE A 133 -9.65 -4.99 0.91
N VAL A 134 -9.15 -5.59 1.98
CA VAL A 134 -9.98 -6.12 3.08
C VAL A 134 -10.75 -4.98 3.75
N GLU A 135 -10.11 -3.87 4.07
CA GLU A 135 -10.74 -2.68 4.66
C GLU A 135 -11.86 -2.14 3.75
N SER A 136 -11.61 -2.05 2.45
CA SER A 136 -12.60 -1.64 1.46
C SER A 136 -13.79 -2.60 1.38
N ALA A 137 -13.55 -3.91 1.48
CA ALA A 137 -14.60 -4.93 1.50
C ALA A 137 -15.47 -4.82 2.77
N ILE A 138 -14.84 -4.61 3.93
CA ILE A 138 -15.52 -4.43 5.21
C ILE A 138 -16.37 -3.15 5.20
N GLU A 139 -15.83 -2.02 4.71
CA GLU A 139 -16.58 -0.75 4.63
C GLU A 139 -17.83 -0.90 3.75
N ARG A 140 -17.73 -1.60 2.61
CA ARG A 140 -18.86 -1.87 1.71
C ARG A 140 -19.90 -2.79 2.35
N ALA A 141 -19.47 -3.87 3.00
CA ALA A 141 -20.36 -4.78 3.70
C ALA A 141 -21.11 -4.06 4.84
N GLY A 142 -20.44 -3.17 5.57
CA GLY A 142 -21.05 -2.32 6.60
C GLY A 142 -22.18 -1.45 6.06
N LYS A 143 -21.93 -0.72 4.96
CA LYS A 143 -22.96 0.13 4.32
C LYS A 143 -24.17 -0.66 3.83
N VAL A 144 -23.96 -1.84 3.24
CA VAL A 144 -25.07 -2.71 2.82
C VAL A 144 -25.91 -3.13 4.02
N ARG A 145 -25.28 -3.48 5.15
CA ARG A 145 -25.97 -3.87 6.38
C ARG A 145 -26.78 -2.72 6.98
N GLU A 146 -26.27 -1.49 6.98
CA GLU A 146 -27.01 -0.31 7.44
C GLU A 146 -28.23 -0.03 6.56
N LEU A 147 -28.06 -0.07 5.23
CA LEU A 147 -29.17 0.09 4.29
C LEU A 147 -30.24 -1.01 4.47
N GLN A 148 -29.83 -2.24 4.77
CA GLN A 148 -30.76 -3.32 5.09
C GLN A 148 -31.55 -3.04 6.38
N LYS A 149 -30.91 -2.57 7.45
CA LYS A 149 -31.59 -2.17 8.70
C LYS A 149 -32.61 -1.05 8.46
N LEU A 150 -32.22 -0.01 7.72
CA LEU A 150 -33.12 1.09 7.38
C LEU A 150 -34.32 0.62 6.53
N ARG A 151 -34.09 -0.26 5.56
CA ARG A 151 -35.17 -0.88 4.77
C ARG A 151 -36.09 -1.75 5.63
N GLN A 152 -35.54 -2.50 6.58
CA GLN A 152 -36.34 -3.32 7.49
C GLN A 152 -37.20 -2.46 8.42
N ALA A 153 -36.63 -1.42 9.01
CA ALA A 153 -37.37 -0.46 9.82
C ALA A 153 -38.46 0.25 9.01
N SER A 154 -38.14 0.71 7.79
CA SER A 154 -39.12 1.34 6.90
C SER A 154 -40.26 0.37 6.50
N ARG A 155 -39.97 -0.92 6.31
CA ARG A 155 -41.00 -1.93 6.04
C ARG A 155 -41.90 -2.16 7.25
N LEU A 156 -41.31 -2.25 8.45
CA LEU A 156 -42.07 -2.38 9.70
C LEU A 156 -42.99 -1.16 9.92
N PHE A 157 -42.47 0.05 9.72
CA PHE A 157 -43.28 1.26 9.83
C PHE A 157 -44.41 1.30 8.79
N LYS A 158 -44.14 0.86 7.55
CA LYS A 158 -45.19 0.73 6.53
C LYS A 158 -46.21 -0.37 6.82
N SER A 159 -45.87 -1.41 7.57
CA SER A 159 -46.85 -2.43 7.99
C SER A 159 -47.69 -2.00 9.19
N LEU A 160 -47.18 -1.06 9.99
CA LEU A 160 -47.88 -0.45 11.13
C LEU A 160 -48.88 0.63 10.68
N ASP A 161 -48.51 1.45 9.70
CA ASP A 161 -49.35 2.50 9.10
C ASP A 161 -50.46 1.90 8.20
N ARG A 162 -51.58 1.53 8.83
CA ARG A 162 -52.72 0.88 8.17
C ARG A 162 -53.58 1.87 7.40
N ASP A 163 -53.66 3.11 7.87
CA ASP A 163 -54.45 4.16 7.24
C ASP A 163 -53.71 4.91 6.12
N HIS A 164 -52.41 4.61 5.93
CA HIS A 164 -51.53 5.24 4.95
C HIS A 164 -51.41 6.76 5.13
N SER A 165 -51.61 7.24 6.35
CA SER A 165 -51.49 8.66 6.70
C SER A 165 -50.03 9.14 6.64
N GLY A 166 -49.06 8.22 6.63
CA GLY A 166 -47.63 8.53 6.69
C GLY A 166 -47.13 8.84 8.11
N TYR A 167 -48.00 8.73 9.11
CA TYR A 167 -47.69 8.82 10.54
C TYR A 167 -48.06 7.50 11.22
N ILE A 168 -47.51 7.26 12.41
CA ILE A 168 -47.88 6.08 13.21
C ILE A 168 -48.61 6.61 14.44
N SER A 169 -49.89 6.29 14.53
CA SER A 169 -50.71 6.63 15.70
C SER A 169 -50.43 5.67 16.87
N LEU A 170 -50.68 6.12 18.11
CA LEU A 170 -50.57 5.24 19.28
C LEU A 170 -51.54 4.06 19.21
N GLU A 171 -52.73 4.26 18.65
CA GLU A 171 -53.72 3.19 18.45
C GLU A 171 -53.26 2.13 17.45
N GLU A 172 -52.61 2.51 16.34
CA GLU A 172 -52.02 1.54 15.40
C GLU A 172 -50.91 0.72 16.05
N LEU A 173 -50.08 1.37 16.88
CA LEU A 173 -49.01 0.71 17.60
C LEU A 173 -49.53 -0.30 18.64
N ASP A 174 -50.50 0.10 19.47
CA ASP A 174 -51.13 -0.79 20.45
C ASP A 174 -51.84 -1.96 19.77
N SER A 175 -52.58 -1.70 18.69
CA SER A 175 -53.29 -2.75 17.95
C SER A 175 -52.35 -3.80 17.35
N HIS A 176 -51.11 -3.41 17.01
CA HIS A 176 -50.12 -4.31 16.45
C HIS A 176 -49.37 -5.08 17.55
N LEU A 177 -49.18 -4.49 18.73
CA LEU A 177 -48.59 -5.17 19.90
C LEU A 177 -49.53 -6.20 20.53
N GLU A 178 -50.84 -5.96 20.51
CA GLU A 178 -51.85 -6.94 20.95
C GLU A 178 -52.00 -8.13 19.98
N SER A 179 -51.50 -8.01 18.74
CA SER A 179 -51.60 -9.05 17.71
C SER A 179 -50.39 -10.02 17.64
N ILE A 180 -49.35 -9.78 18.43
CA ILE A 180 -48.10 -10.58 18.52
C ILE A 180 -48.18 -11.50 19.73
#